data_AF-A0A7E6EY28-F1
#
_entry.id   AF-A0A7E6EY28-F1
#
_cell.length_a   1.000
_cell.length_b   1.000
_cell.length_c   1.000
_cell.angle_alpha   90.00
_cell.angle_beta   90.00
_cell.angle_gamma   90.00
#
_symmetry.space_group_name_H-M   'P 1'
#
loop_
_entity.id
_entity.type
_entity.pdbx_description
1 polymer ?
#
loop_
_entity_poly.entity_id
_entity_poly.type
_entity_poly.pdbx_seq_one_letter_code
_entity_poly.pdbx_strand_id
1 'polypeptide(L)'
;MFQFTLTSPAVTMALLLTLVNIAIVTPQEMSVRFNYLRPGYTFVELSSWSSLRRSYSAKSVTECALMALNRMVTSDVLFFSYNKTNQLCSTYASGTGVIPSGQYGSHELCLYKADTTLMVYRVSIPTEASIYNSFYKIPPYAAGRSIYRNMILDSWINLPIVKAQIIGYKSGTVVVDLRFDVRNSTLRNWFQYERLLNKPWTDLNATSFNMFSALGNEVDRSFSIGYFGDNCDEDRGWFTVIDRPFNCSYANFSHYPAILYANSKTQTYWNQGKSLISPD
;
A
#
# COMPACT_ATOMS: atom_id res chain seq x y z
N MET A 1 -0.16 31.76 -13.98
CA MET A 1 -1.43 31.19 -13.48
C MET A 1 -1.56 29.81 -14.10
N PHE A 2 -1.03 28.78 -13.44
CA PHE A 2 -1.13 27.40 -13.93
C PHE A 2 -2.32 26.75 -13.22
N GLN A 3 -3.43 26.63 -13.94
CA GLN A 3 -4.51 25.71 -13.60
C GLN A 3 -3.96 24.29 -13.76
N PHE A 4 -3.86 23.55 -12.65
CA PHE A 4 -3.72 22.10 -12.72
C PHE A 4 -5.09 21.51 -13.04
N THR A 5 -5.34 21.19 -14.31
CA THR A 5 -6.39 20.24 -14.68
C THR A 5 -5.91 18.84 -14.29
N LEU A 6 -6.40 18.33 -13.15
CA LEU A 6 -6.27 16.91 -12.79
C LEU A 6 -7.12 16.07 -13.75
N THR A 7 -6.55 15.68 -14.89
CA THR A 7 -7.10 14.61 -15.73
C THR A 7 -6.28 13.35 -15.54
N SER A 8 -6.56 12.61 -14.47
CA SER A 8 -6.33 11.17 -14.45
C SER A 8 -7.24 10.48 -13.43
N PRO A 9 -8.45 10.05 -13.82
CA PRO A 9 -9.27 9.19 -12.99
C PRO A 9 -9.00 7.74 -13.38
N ALA A 10 -7.95 7.12 -12.83
CA ALA A 10 -7.77 5.66 -12.95
C ALA A 10 -6.92 5.07 -11.81
N VAL A 11 -7.01 5.63 -10.59
CA VAL A 11 -6.55 4.90 -9.41
C VAL A 11 -7.63 3.90 -9.08
N THR A 12 -7.48 2.62 -9.44
CA THR A 12 -8.54 1.62 -9.23
C THR A 12 -8.47 1.03 -7.83
N MET A 13 -7.27 0.69 -7.34
CA MET A 13 -7.05 0.29 -5.95
C MET A 13 -5.67 0.72 -5.45
N ALA A 14 -5.59 1.21 -4.21
CA ALA A 14 -4.35 1.60 -3.54
C ALA A 14 -4.25 0.97 -2.14
N LEU A 15 -3.06 0.49 -1.77
CA LEU A 15 -2.72 0.13 -0.39
C LEU A 15 -1.86 1.24 0.21
N LEU A 16 -2.31 1.76 1.35
CA LEU A 16 -1.60 2.74 2.15
C LEU A 16 -1.11 2.12 3.46
N LEU A 17 0.13 2.37 3.86
CA LEU A 17 0.67 1.99 5.17
C LEU A 17 0.91 3.22 6.04
N THR A 18 0.56 3.14 7.32
CA THR A 18 0.85 4.18 8.32
C THR A 18 1.91 3.69 9.29
N LEU A 19 3.02 4.43 9.38
CA LEU A 19 4.14 4.18 10.31
C LEU A 19 4.00 5.05 11.57
N VAL A 20 4.30 4.52 12.77
CA VAL A 20 4.28 5.29 14.04
C VAL A 20 5.50 5.02 14.92
N ASN A 21 5.59 5.74 16.04
CA ASN A 21 6.72 5.77 16.97
C ASN A 21 7.04 4.41 17.61
N ILE A 22 8.35 4.10 17.69
CA ILE A 22 8.94 3.26 18.73
C ILE A 22 9.78 4.21 19.59
N ALA A 23 9.37 4.46 20.83
CA ALA A 23 9.92 5.52 21.68
C ALA A 23 11.42 5.35 22.00
N ILE A 24 12.20 6.42 21.86
CA ILE A 24 13.29 6.86 22.79
C ILE A 24 13.29 8.41 22.86
N VAL A 25 13.60 8.90 24.06
CA VAL A 25 13.39 10.23 24.68
C VAL A 25 14.22 11.40 24.09
N THR A 26 13.70 12.63 24.29
CA THR A 26 14.02 14.04 23.90
C THR A 26 15.49 14.54 23.93
N PRO A 27 15.89 15.73 23.38
CA PRO A 27 15.12 16.99 23.14
C PRO A 27 15.45 17.81 21.85
N GLN A 28 14.65 18.72 21.29
CA GLN A 28 13.28 19.18 21.52
C GLN A 28 12.71 19.50 20.11
N GLU A 29 11.47 19.05 19.87
CA GLU A 29 10.60 19.32 18.71
C GLU A 29 10.93 18.66 17.35
N MET A 30 12.18 18.46 16.98
CA MET A 30 12.49 17.90 15.64
C MET A 30 12.54 16.37 15.57
N SER A 31 12.95 15.72 16.66
CA SER A 31 12.91 14.25 16.80
C SER A 31 11.48 13.71 16.94
N VAL A 32 10.49 14.57 17.15
CA VAL A 32 9.07 14.20 17.17
C VAL A 32 8.54 14.03 15.74
N ARG A 33 9.15 14.72 14.77
CA ARG A 33 8.67 14.73 13.38
C ARG A 33 9.24 13.62 12.53
N PHE A 34 10.33 12.97 12.93
CA PHE A 34 10.89 11.85 12.18
C PHE A 34 11.30 10.70 13.06
N ASN A 35 11.07 9.50 12.54
CA ASN A 35 11.33 8.22 13.17
C ASN A 35 12.45 7.49 12.43
N TYR A 36 13.24 6.71 13.18
CA TYR A 36 14.33 5.92 12.64
C TYR A 36 13.81 4.61 12.00
N LEU A 37 14.06 4.48 10.70
CA LEU A 37 13.98 3.24 9.95
C LEU A 37 15.25 2.46 10.32
N ARG A 38 15.11 1.41 11.12
CA ARG A 38 16.18 0.56 11.72
C ARG A 38 17.41 0.31 10.80
N PRO A 39 18.57 -0.11 11.33
CA PRO A 39 19.77 -0.31 10.51
C PRO A 39 19.54 -1.29 9.34
N GLY A 40 20.29 -1.11 8.24
CA GLY A 40 20.27 -2.03 7.10
C GLY A 40 19.38 -1.61 5.93
N TYR A 41 18.96 -0.35 5.88
CA TYR A 41 18.15 0.21 4.80
C TYR A 41 18.78 1.47 4.23
N THR A 42 18.58 1.70 2.93
CA THR A 42 18.88 2.96 2.26
C THR A 42 17.76 3.31 1.28
N PHE A 43 17.58 4.60 1.03
CA PHE A 43 16.54 5.09 0.14
C PHE A 43 17.06 5.21 -1.29
N VAL A 44 16.31 4.67 -2.25
CA VAL A 44 16.60 4.78 -3.69
C VAL A 44 15.50 5.52 -4.43
N GLU A 45 15.91 6.35 -5.37
CA GLU A 45 14.99 6.92 -6.35
C GLU A 45 14.63 5.89 -7.41
N LEU A 46 13.33 5.78 -7.70
CA LEU A 46 12.85 5.02 -8.86
C LEU A 46 12.99 5.92 -10.09
N SER A 47 13.74 5.47 -11.07
CA SER A 47 14.09 6.22 -12.29
C SER A 47 12.83 6.59 -13.11
N SER A 48 12.42 7.86 -12.96
CA SER A 48 11.57 8.66 -13.85
C SER A 48 11.28 10.05 -13.25
N TRP A 49 11.61 10.25 -11.97
CA TRP A 49 11.44 11.52 -11.24
C TRP A 49 12.79 12.01 -10.69
N SER A 50 13.71 12.41 -11.59
CA SER A 50 15.11 12.77 -11.27
C SER A 50 15.30 14.07 -10.47
N SER A 51 14.24 14.66 -9.92
CA SER A 51 14.27 16.01 -9.33
C SER A 51 14.07 16.08 -7.81
N LEU A 52 13.92 14.95 -7.10
CA LEU A 52 13.42 14.96 -5.71
C LEU A 52 14.47 14.58 -4.66
N ARG A 53 15.51 13.82 -5.01
CA ARG A 53 16.67 13.62 -4.14
C ARG A 53 17.57 14.83 -4.21
N ARG A 54 17.86 15.39 -3.05
CA ARG A 54 18.93 16.36 -2.91
C ARG A 54 19.82 15.98 -1.75
N SER A 55 21.11 16.09 -1.99
CA SER A 55 22.13 15.75 -1.01
C SER A 55 22.92 16.99 -0.61
N TYR A 56 23.21 17.09 0.68
CA TYR A 56 23.87 18.21 1.33
C TYR A 56 24.84 17.73 2.38
N SER A 57 25.86 18.53 2.69
CA SER A 57 26.62 18.32 3.90
C SER A 57 25.79 18.80 5.10
N ALA A 58 25.70 17.98 6.14
CA ALA A 58 25.10 18.33 7.43
C ALA A 58 26.00 17.82 8.54
N LYS A 59 26.30 18.64 9.54
CA LYS A 59 27.22 18.29 10.64
C LYS A 59 26.60 17.30 11.62
N SER A 60 25.28 17.13 11.58
CA SER A 60 24.53 16.23 12.46
C SER A 60 23.24 15.74 11.83
N VAL A 61 22.68 14.67 12.39
CA VAL A 61 21.35 14.17 12.03
C VAL A 61 20.26 15.21 12.28
N THR A 62 20.41 16.03 13.33
CA THR A 62 19.47 17.11 13.68
C THR A 62 19.48 18.22 12.61
N GLU A 63 20.66 18.58 12.12
CA GLU A 63 20.80 19.54 11.02
C GLU A 63 20.21 18.99 9.72
N CYS A 64 20.42 17.71 9.43
CA CYS A 64 19.78 17.05 8.29
C CYS A 64 18.24 17.04 8.42
N ALA A 65 17.71 16.79 9.63
CA ALA A 65 16.28 16.86 9.90
C ALA A 65 15.70 18.27 9.68
N LEU A 66 16.39 19.33 10.12
CA LEU A 66 16.01 20.73 9.84
C LEU A 66 15.92 21.00 8.34
N MET A 67 16.92 20.57 7.59
CA MET A 67 16.97 20.73 6.14
C MET A 67 15.80 19.99 5.46
N ALA A 68 15.46 18.80 5.94
CA ALA A 68 14.30 18.04 5.47
C ALA A 68 12.97 18.76 5.80
N LEU A 69 12.80 19.29 7.01
CA LEU A 69 11.59 20.02 7.43
C LEU A 69 11.37 21.30 6.63
N ASN A 70 12.41 22.10 6.42
CA ASN A 70 12.32 23.34 5.64
C ASN A 70 11.92 23.06 4.19
N ARG A 71 12.20 21.85 3.68
CA ARG A 71 11.77 21.40 2.36
C ARG A 71 10.40 20.73 2.34
N MET A 72 9.86 20.29 3.48
CA MET A 72 8.47 19.82 3.53
C MET A 72 7.47 20.90 3.12
N VAL A 73 7.79 22.17 3.40
CA VAL A 73 6.94 23.31 3.02
C VAL A 73 6.87 23.49 1.49
N THR A 74 7.82 22.92 0.74
CA THR A 74 7.99 23.21 -0.70
C THR A 74 8.10 21.97 -1.60
N SER A 75 8.22 20.73 -1.08
CA SER A 75 8.60 19.56 -1.91
C SER A 75 8.15 18.16 -1.41
N ASP A 76 7.18 18.04 -0.49
CA ASP A 76 6.64 16.75 -0.02
C ASP A 76 7.72 15.72 0.43
N VAL A 77 8.78 16.20 1.08
CA VAL A 77 9.84 15.34 1.64
C VAL A 77 9.27 14.50 2.79
N LEU A 78 9.24 13.18 2.63
CA LEU A 78 8.75 12.25 3.65
C LEU A 78 9.87 11.45 4.32
N PHE A 79 11.06 11.42 3.71
CA PHE A 79 12.18 10.66 4.19
C PHE A 79 13.50 11.41 4.05
N PHE A 80 14.48 11.04 4.86
CA PHE A 80 15.87 11.44 4.65
C PHE A 80 16.83 10.37 5.15
N SER A 81 18.03 10.31 4.56
CA SER A 81 19.15 9.56 5.09
C SER A 81 20.28 10.48 5.55
N TYR A 82 21.01 10.04 6.56
CA TYR A 82 22.18 10.74 7.08
C TYR A 82 23.33 9.75 7.30
N ASN A 83 24.43 9.93 6.57
CA ASN A 83 25.63 9.12 6.74
C ASN A 83 26.59 9.79 7.73
N LYS A 84 26.83 9.13 8.87
CA LYS A 84 27.65 9.64 9.97
C LYS A 84 29.12 9.82 9.59
N THR A 85 29.64 9.02 8.66
CA THR A 85 31.06 9.01 8.29
C THR A 85 31.41 10.18 7.39
N ASN A 86 30.61 10.43 6.36
CA ASN A 86 30.86 11.49 5.38
C ASN A 86 29.97 12.72 5.57
N GLN A 87 29.15 12.75 6.64
CA GLN A 87 28.26 13.86 6.97
C GLN A 87 27.30 14.22 5.83
N LEU A 88 26.92 13.23 5.01
CA LEU A 88 26.03 13.41 3.88
C LEU A 88 24.57 13.21 4.31
N CYS A 89 23.79 14.27 4.16
CA CYS A 89 22.33 14.27 4.28
C CYS A 89 21.70 14.10 2.90
N SER A 90 20.74 13.19 2.72
CA SER A 90 19.95 13.07 1.48
C SER A 90 18.46 13.11 1.81
N THR A 91 17.69 13.99 1.19
CA THR A 91 16.23 14.07 1.38
C THR A 91 15.47 13.41 0.24
N TYR A 92 14.32 12.81 0.53
CA TYR A 92 13.53 12.04 -0.43
C TYR A 92 12.02 12.30 -0.29
N ALA A 93 11.31 12.25 -1.43
CA ALA A 93 9.87 12.46 -1.51
C ALA A 93 9.06 11.15 -1.44
N SER A 94 7.74 11.25 -1.53
CA SER A 94 6.79 10.13 -1.40
C SER A 94 6.96 8.99 -2.43
N GLY A 95 7.60 9.25 -3.57
CA GLY A 95 7.87 8.26 -4.62
C GLY A 95 9.11 7.37 -4.42
N THR A 96 9.80 7.51 -3.28
CA THR A 96 11.08 6.84 -3.02
C THR A 96 10.91 5.40 -2.53
N GLY A 97 11.76 4.50 -3.02
CA GLY A 97 11.84 3.11 -2.56
C GLY A 97 12.81 2.98 -1.38
N VAL A 98 12.57 2.00 -0.51
CA VAL A 98 13.49 1.62 0.57
C VAL A 98 14.14 0.30 0.22
N ILE A 99 15.43 0.30 -0.15
CA ILE A 99 16.18 -0.94 -0.37
C ILE A 99 16.85 -1.39 0.92
N PRO A 100 16.98 -2.70 1.17
CA PRO A 100 17.99 -3.20 2.09
C PRO A 100 19.36 -2.69 1.62
N SER A 101 20.11 -2.02 2.49
CA SER A 101 21.51 -1.70 2.22
C SER A 101 22.29 -3.01 2.35
N GLY A 102 22.53 -3.71 1.24
CA GLY A 102 23.28 -4.98 1.28
C GLY A 102 24.63 -4.78 1.96
N GLN A 103 24.84 -5.43 3.11
CA GLN A 103 26.06 -5.48 3.95
C GLN A 103 26.91 -4.21 4.18
N TYR A 104 26.54 -3.05 3.65
CA TYR A 104 27.27 -1.81 3.74
C TYR A 104 26.34 -0.73 4.29
N GLY A 105 26.59 -0.31 5.53
CA GLY A 105 26.02 0.94 6.04
C GLY A 105 25.64 0.98 7.52
N SER A 106 26.44 0.43 8.44
CA SER A 106 26.24 0.70 9.89
C SER A 106 26.27 2.20 10.25
N HIS A 107 26.69 3.06 9.31
CA HIS A 107 26.85 4.49 9.47
C HIS A 107 25.73 5.32 8.81
N GLU A 108 24.84 4.72 8.01
CA GLU A 108 23.70 5.43 7.40
C GLU A 108 22.46 5.32 8.30
N LEU A 109 21.93 6.46 8.72
CA LEU A 109 20.67 6.57 9.42
C LEU A 109 19.56 6.92 8.44
N CYS A 110 18.55 6.07 8.29
CA CYS A 110 17.36 6.35 7.49
C CYS A 110 16.21 6.78 8.40
N LEU A 111 15.60 7.93 8.11
CA LEU A 111 14.51 8.48 8.90
C LEU A 111 13.29 8.82 8.03
N TYR A 112 12.10 8.70 8.59
CA TYR A 112 10.82 8.97 7.93
C TYR A 112 9.92 9.83 8.80
N LYS A 113 9.05 10.66 8.21
CA LYS A 113 8.20 11.56 8.98
C LYS A 113 7.21 10.78 9.86
N ALA A 114 6.99 11.18 11.11
CA ALA A 114 5.96 10.60 11.97
C ALA A 114 4.57 10.72 11.33
N ASP A 115 3.71 9.73 11.59
CA ASP A 115 2.34 9.64 11.05
C ASP A 115 2.28 9.69 9.52
N THR A 116 3.34 9.23 8.85
CA THR A 116 3.36 9.18 7.39
C THR A 116 2.50 8.03 6.88
N THR A 117 1.57 8.38 6.00
CA THR A 117 0.85 7.44 5.16
C THR A 117 1.58 7.29 3.83
N LEU A 118 2.01 6.06 3.52
CA LEU A 118 2.72 5.73 2.29
C LEU A 118 1.85 4.90 1.39
N MET A 119 1.67 5.34 0.13
CA MET A 119 1.16 4.46 -0.90
C MET A 119 2.27 3.46 -1.24
N VAL A 120 2.03 2.19 -0.93
CA VAL A 120 3.01 1.12 -1.14
C VAL A 120 2.60 0.15 -2.23
N TYR A 121 1.35 0.20 -2.65
CA TYR A 121 0.86 -0.56 -3.77
C TYR A 121 -0.25 0.22 -4.48
N ARG A 122 -0.25 0.20 -5.81
CA ARG A 122 -1.33 0.74 -6.64
C ARG A 122 -1.49 -0.13 -7.86
N VAL A 123 -2.74 -0.42 -8.20
CA VAL A 123 -3.09 -1.06 -9.45
C VAL A 123 -4.13 -0.21 -10.19
N SER A 124 -3.91 -0.07 -11.49
CA SER A 124 -4.85 0.51 -12.46
C SER A 124 -5.34 -0.61 -13.38
N ILE A 125 -6.66 -0.81 -13.43
CA ILE A 125 -7.33 -1.76 -14.32
C ILE A 125 -7.67 -1.01 -15.64
N PRO A 126 -7.64 -1.65 -16.82
CA PRO A 126 -7.20 -3.02 -17.08
C PRO A 126 -5.66 -3.16 -16.93
N THR A 127 -5.24 -4.37 -16.55
CA THR A 127 -3.82 -4.75 -16.44
C THR A 127 -3.69 -6.24 -16.72
N GLU A 128 -2.58 -6.68 -17.33
CA GLU A 128 -2.31 -8.11 -17.54
C GLU A 128 -1.62 -8.78 -16.32
N ALA A 129 -1.25 -7.97 -15.33
CA ALA A 129 -0.51 -8.43 -14.17
C ALA A 129 -1.45 -8.90 -13.05
N SER A 130 -1.23 -10.10 -12.52
CA SER A 130 -1.95 -10.60 -11.33
C SER A 130 -1.69 -9.67 -10.13
N ILE A 131 -2.77 -9.23 -9.49
CA ILE A 131 -2.69 -8.37 -8.29
C ILE A 131 -2.01 -9.14 -7.16
N TYR A 132 -2.40 -10.39 -6.93
CA TYR A 132 -1.81 -11.23 -5.89
C TYR A 132 -0.31 -11.46 -6.12
N ASN A 133 0.09 -11.95 -7.30
CA ASN A 133 1.49 -12.26 -7.58
C ASN A 133 2.36 -11.02 -7.56
N SER A 134 1.87 -9.90 -8.11
CA SER A 134 2.61 -8.63 -8.05
C SER A 134 2.76 -8.15 -6.61
N PHE A 135 1.70 -8.15 -5.80
CA PHE A 135 1.75 -7.73 -4.40
C PHE A 135 2.74 -8.56 -3.57
N TYR A 136 2.73 -9.88 -3.74
CA TYR A 136 3.58 -10.81 -2.99
C TYR A 136 4.93 -11.12 -3.64
N LYS A 137 5.20 -10.56 -4.83
CA LYS A 137 6.43 -10.80 -5.60
C LYS A 137 6.63 -12.29 -5.93
N ILE A 138 5.54 -12.99 -6.28
CA ILE A 138 5.52 -14.42 -6.63
C ILE A 138 5.65 -14.56 -8.16
N PRO A 139 6.69 -15.24 -8.68
CA PRO A 139 6.82 -15.45 -10.13
C PRO A 139 5.68 -16.30 -10.73
N PRO A 140 5.22 -15.99 -11.96
CA PRO A 140 5.54 -14.80 -12.73
C PRO A 140 4.82 -13.57 -12.17
N TYR A 141 5.55 -12.50 -11.87
CA TYR A 141 4.98 -11.19 -11.55
C TYR A 141 5.46 -10.18 -12.58
N ALA A 142 4.52 -9.47 -13.20
CA ALA A 142 4.85 -8.39 -14.13
C ALA A 142 4.96 -7.07 -13.35
N ALA A 143 6.07 -6.37 -13.55
CA ALA A 143 6.19 -4.96 -13.21
C ALA A 143 5.82 -4.15 -14.47
N GLY A 144 4.83 -3.27 -14.38
CA GLY A 144 4.31 -2.54 -15.53
C GLY A 144 3.74 -1.19 -15.13
N ARG A 145 3.41 -0.33 -16.10
CA ARG A 145 2.88 1.02 -15.83
C ARG A 145 1.58 1.02 -15.02
N SER A 146 0.79 -0.05 -15.14
CA SER A 146 -0.47 -0.28 -14.43
C SER A 146 -0.29 -0.75 -12.98
N ILE A 147 0.91 -1.20 -12.59
CA ILE A 147 1.19 -1.66 -11.22
C ILE A 147 2.38 -0.90 -10.64
N TYR A 148 2.13 -0.24 -9.52
CA TYR A 148 3.17 0.27 -8.65
C TYR A 148 3.23 -0.60 -7.40
N ARG A 149 4.43 -1.09 -7.07
CA ARG A 149 4.71 -1.76 -5.81
C ARG A 149 5.97 -1.17 -5.20
N ASN A 150 5.81 -0.54 -4.05
CA ASN A 150 6.93 -0.07 -3.26
C ASN A 150 7.60 -1.26 -2.57
N MET A 151 8.91 -1.33 -2.72
CA MET A 151 9.73 -2.37 -2.12
C MET A 151 9.81 -2.33 -0.59
N ILE A 152 9.33 -1.26 0.05
CA ILE A 152 9.17 -1.22 1.50
C ILE A 152 8.27 -2.37 2.01
N LEU A 153 7.37 -2.90 1.16
CA LEU A 153 6.60 -4.11 1.46
C LEU A 153 7.48 -5.33 1.75
N ASP A 154 8.66 -5.45 1.14
CA ASP A 154 9.62 -6.55 1.38
C ASP A 154 10.24 -6.46 2.79
N SER A 155 10.08 -5.31 3.46
CA SER A 155 10.60 -5.03 4.79
C SER A 155 9.54 -4.99 5.88
N TRP A 156 8.30 -5.42 5.57
CA TRP A 156 7.11 -5.33 6.43
C TRP A 156 7.36 -5.55 7.93
N ILE A 157 8.01 -6.67 8.29
CA ILE A 157 8.26 -7.08 9.69
C ILE A 157 9.23 -6.15 10.44
N ASN A 158 10.07 -5.41 9.70
CA ASN A 158 11.06 -4.51 10.25
C ASN A 158 10.55 -3.07 10.36
N LEU A 159 9.35 -2.80 9.85
CA LEU A 159 8.73 -1.49 9.89
C LEU A 159 7.82 -1.35 11.12
N PRO A 160 7.82 -0.19 11.77
CA PRO A 160 6.85 0.14 12.82
C PRO A 160 5.50 0.57 12.21
N ILE A 161 4.92 -0.29 11.37
CA ILE A 161 3.60 -0.07 10.77
C ILE A 161 2.50 -0.42 11.76
N VAL A 162 1.47 0.40 11.80
CA VAL A 162 0.30 0.19 12.67
C VAL A 162 -1.01 0.11 11.92
N LYS A 163 -1.11 0.78 10.76
CA LYS A 163 -2.30 0.70 9.93
C LYS A 163 -1.94 0.34 8.50
N ALA A 164 -2.74 -0.54 7.91
CA ALA A 164 -2.80 -0.72 6.48
C ALA A 164 -4.21 -0.36 6.00
N GLN A 165 -4.31 0.27 4.84
CA GLN A 165 -5.59 0.71 4.29
C GLN A 165 -5.69 0.37 2.81
N ILE A 166 -6.72 -0.37 2.42
CA ILE A 166 -7.08 -0.58 1.02
C ILE A 166 -8.15 0.42 0.64
N ILE A 167 -7.88 1.19 -0.41
CA ILE A 167 -8.84 2.13 -1.00
C ILE A 167 -9.12 1.71 -2.43
N GLY A 168 -10.38 1.46 -2.76
CA GLY A 168 -10.85 1.23 -4.12
C GLY A 168 -11.61 2.45 -4.64
N TYR A 169 -11.32 2.88 -5.88
CA TYR A 169 -12.04 4.00 -6.50
C TYR A 169 -12.76 3.58 -7.77
N LYS A 170 -13.98 4.08 -7.93
CA LYS A 170 -14.77 4.00 -9.15
C LYS A 170 -15.09 5.42 -9.60
N SER A 171 -14.71 5.78 -10.83
CA SER A 171 -14.95 7.12 -11.40
C SER A 171 -14.50 8.27 -10.48
N GLY A 172 -13.33 8.11 -9.84
CA GLY A 172 -12.77 9.08 -8.89
C GLY A 172 -13.40 9.08 -7.48
N THR A 173 -14.45 8.31 -7.24
CA THR A 173 -15.12 8.19 -5.93
C THR A 173 -14.62 6.96 -5.17
N VAL A 174 -14.35 7.12 -3.87
CA VAL A 174 -14.00 5.99 -3.00
C VAL A 174 -15.22 5.09 -2.81
N VAL A 175 -15.13 3.84 -3.26
CA VAL A 175 -16.19 2.82 -3.13
C VAL A 175 -15.84 1.72 -2.13
N VAL A 176 -14.55 1.54 -1.82
CA VAL A 176 -14.06 0.61 -0.81
C VAL A 176 -13.03 1.34 0.06
N ASP A 177 -13.20 1.28 1.38
CA ASP A 177 -12.22 1.76 2.39
C ASP A 177 -12.12 0.72 3.52
N LEU A 178 -11.12 -0.15 3.42
CA LEU A 178 -10.79 -1.15 4.45
C LEU A 178 -9.56 -0.69 5.21
N ARG A 179 -9.65 -0.63 6.54
CA ARG A 179 -8.51 -0.28 7.41
C ARG A 179 -8.22 -1.42 8.36
N PHE A 180 -6.95 -1.73 8.54
CA PHE A 180 -6.47 -2.85 9.34
C PHE A 180 -5.48 -2.39 10.40
N ASP A 181 -5.50 -3.02 11.57
CA ASP A 181 -4.44 -2.98 12.56
C ASP A 181 -3.36 -4.01 12.22
N VAL A 182 -2.23 -3.50 11.76
CA VAL A 182 -1.14 -4.32 11.26
C VAL A 182 0.03 -4.45 12.23
N ARG A 183 -0.17 -4.04 13.49
CA ARG A 183 0.80 -4.31 14.56
C ARG A 183 1.07 -5.80 14.65
N ASN A 184 2.35 -6.16 14.75
CA ASN A 184 2.81 -7.55 14.88
C ASN A 184 2.24 -8.47 13.78
N SER A 185 1.99 -7.93 12.58
CA SER A 185 1.59 -8.71 11.42
C SER A 185 2.79 -9.01 10.52
N THR A 186 2.58 -9.90 9.57
CA THR A 186 3.46 -10.18 8.46
C THR A 186 2.79 -9.76 7.16
N LEU A 187 3.56 -9.66 6.08
CA LEU A 187 3.02 -9.40 4.75
C LEU A 187 1.96 -10.45 4.34
N ARG A 188 1.99 -11.65 4.91
CA ARG A 188 1.06 -12.75 4.59
C ARG A 188 -0.22 -12.79 5.43
N ASN A 189 -0.27 -12.17 6.62
CA ASN A 189 -1.42 -12.28 7.54
C ASN A 189 -2.05 -10.94 7.94
N TRP A 190 -1.68 -9.83 7.32
CA TRP A 190 -2.26 -8.52 7.63
C TRP A 190 -3.72 -8.38 7.16
N PHE A 191 -4.08 -9.07 6.08
CA PHE A 191 -5.43 -9.07 5.50
C PHE A 191 -6.26 -10.18 6.13
N GLN A 192 -6.75 -9.94 7.34
CA GLN A 192 -7.55 -10.88 8.12
C GLN A 192 -8.62 -10.12 8.92
N TYR A 193 -9.74 -10.78 9.22
CA TYR A 193 -10.88 -10.15 9.87
C TYR A 193 -10.53 -9.62 11.28
N GLU A 194 -9.72 -10.33 12.05
CA GLU A 194 -9.31 -9.97 13.42
C GLU A 194 -8.53 -8.65 13.46
N ARG A 195 -8.01 -8.22 12.32
CA ARG A 195 -7.27 -6.97 12.16
C ARG A 195 -8.13 -5.85 11.59
N LEU A 196 -9.35 -6.12 11.14
CA LEU A 196 -10.19 -5.15 10.46
C LEU A 196 -10.73 -4.09 11.43
N LEU A 197 -10.31 -2.84 11.24
CA LEU A 197 -10.73 -1.68 12.02
C LEU A 197 -11.92 -0.94 11.39
N ASN A 198 -11.95 -0.85 10.06
CA ASN A 198 -12.98 -0.14 9.32
C ASN A 198 -13.37 -0.88 8.05
N LYS A 199 -14.66 -0.84 7.71
CA LYS A 199 -15.24 -1.45 6.52
C LYS A 199 -16.51 -0.69 6.10
N PRO A 200 -16.86 -0.67 4.81
CA PRO A 200 -18.06 0.03 4.33
C PRO A 200 -19.38 -0.73 4.57
N TRP A 201 -19.30 -2.02 4.93
CA TRP A 201 -20.44 -2.94 5.07
C TRP A 201 -20.81 -3.23 6.52
N THR A 202 -22.11 -3.13 6.83
CA THR A 202 -22.62 -3.21 8.20
C THR A 202 -22.85 -4.64 8.67
N ASP A 203 -23.07 -5.58 7.75
CA ASP A 203 -23.32 -7.00 8.04
C ASP A 203 -22.05 -7.86 8.08
N LEU A 204 -20.90 -7.34 7.65
CA LEU A 204 -19.62 -8.06 7.70
C LEU A 204 -19.18 -8.27 9.14
N ASN A 205 -19.24 -9.50 9.62
CA ASN A 205 -18.87 -9.91 10.98
C ASN A 205 -18.16 -11.28 10.98
N ALA A 206 -17.67 -11.73 12.13
CA ALA A 206 -16.83 -12.93 12.25
C ALA A 206 -17.51 -14.24 11.76
N THR A 207 -18.84 -14.28 11.68
CA THR A 207 -19.59 -15.47 11.26
C THR A 207 -20.21 -15.32 9.87
N SER A 208 -20.02 -14.18 9.20
CA SER A 208 -20.67 -13.88 7.92
C SER A 208 -19.90 -14.39 6.70
N PHE A 209 -18.67 -14.88 6.86
CA PHE A 209 -17.80 -15.32 5.77
C PHE A 209 -17.23 -16.72 6.03
N ASN A 210 -16.86 -17.43 4.96
CA ASN A 210 -15.98 -18.60 5.02
C ASN A 210 -14.59 -18.32 4.39
N MET A 211 -14.41 -17.13 3.81
CA MET A 211 -13.17 -16.68 3.21
C MET A 211 -12.93 -15.20 3.53
N PHE A 212 -11.88 -14.94 4.29
CA PHE A 212 -11.28 -13.61 4.47
C PHE A 212 -9.77 -13.77 4.31
N SER A 213 -9.27 -13.72 3.08
CA SER A 213 -7.89 -14.06 2.77
C SER A 213 -7.37 -13.33 1.54
N ALA A 214 -6.12 -12.84 1.63
CA ALA A 214 -5.41 -12.29 0.48
C ALA A 214 -5.10 -13.36 -0.57
N LEU A 215 -4.84 -14.59 -0.11
CA LEU A 215 -4.58 -15.77 -0.95
C LEU A 215 -5.85 -16.23 -1.69
N GLY A 216 -7.03 -15.94 -1.11
CA GLY A 216 -8.32 -16.39 -1.62
C GLY A 216 -8.35 -17.91 -1.77
N ASN A 217 -8.63 -18.40 -2.99
CA ASN A 217 -8.66 -19.83 -3.29
C ASN A 217 -7.42 -20.32 -4.07
N GLU A 218 -6.34 -19.52 -4.12
CA GLU A 218 -5.07 -19.80 -4.82
C GLU A 218 -5.13 -19.91 -6.35
N VAL A 219 -6.34 -19.94 -6.92
CA VAL A 219 -6.54 -20.38 -8.30
C VAL A 219 -7.23 -19.31 -9.13
N ASP A 220 -8.36 -18.79 -8.66
CA ASP A 220 -9.24 -17.91 -9.44
C ASP A 220 -9.57 -16.59 -8.74
N ARG A 221 -9.40 -16.57 -7.42
CA ARG A 221 -9.79 -15.47 -6.55
C ARG A 221 -8.66 -15.16 -5.59
N SER A 222 -8.32 -13.89 -5.49
CA SER A 222 -7.44 -13.34 -4.46
C SER A 222 -8.15 -12.21 -3.72
N PHE A 223 -7.55 -11.75 -2.61
CA PHE A 223 -8.08 -10.68 -1.76
C PHE A 223 -9.60 -10.77 -1.58
N SER A 224 -10.05 -11.89 -1.01
CA SER A 224 -11.45 -12.24 -0.97
C SER A 224 -12.02 -12.09 0.44
N ILE A 225 -13.19 -11.46 0.51
CA ILE A 225 -14.03 -11.31 1.69
C ILE A 225 -15.44 -11.76 1.27
N GLY A 226 -15.82 -12.96 1.66
CA GLY A 226 -17.10 -13.54 1.23
C GLY A 226 -17.41 -14.93 1.77
N TYR A 227 -18.58 -15.41 1.39
CA TYR A 227 -19.01 -16.79 1.53
C TYR A 227 -19.03 -17.43 0.15
N PHE A 228 -18.20 -18.43 -0.06
CA PHE A 228 -18.12 -19.17 -1.32
C PHE A 228 -18.59 -20.60 -1.12
N GLY A 229 -19.70 -20.95 -1.74
CA GLY A 229 -20.35 -22.25 -1.58
C GLY A 229 -19.83 -23.29 -2.56
N ASP A 230 -20.55 -24.40 -2.68
CA ASP A 230 -20.22 -25.48 -3.62
C ASP A 230 -20.59 -25.11 -5.08
N ASN A 231 -21.40 -24.06 -5.26
CA ASN A 231 -21.85 -23.58 -6.56
C ASN A 231 -21.89 -22.04 -6.62
N CYS A 232 -21.98 -21.51 -7.83
CA CYS A 232 -21.94 -20.08 -8.11
C CYS A 232 -23.12 -19.28 -7.54
N ASP A 233 -24.26 -19.93 -7.30
CA ASP A 233 -25.48 -19.27 -6.81
C ASP A 233 -25.42 -19.00 -5.30
N GLU A 234 -24.59 -19.75 -4.58
CA GLU A 234 -24.30 -19.53 -3.17
C GLU A 234 -23.21 -18.47 -2.93
N ASP A 235 -22.38 -18.23 -3.96
CA ASP A 235 -21.25 -17.32 -3.89
C ASP A 235 -21.72 -15.87 -3.69
N ARG A 236 -21.37 -15.34 -2.52
CA ARG A 236 -21.71 -13.99 -2.10
C ARG A 236 -20.57 -13.37 -1.33
N GLY A 237 -20.52 -12.05 -1.29
CA GLY A 237 -19.52 -11.39 -0.47
C GLY A 237 -19.51 -9.89 -0.63
N TRP A 238 -18.39 -9.32 -0.20
CA TRP A 238 -18.21 -7.89 -0.07
C TRP A 238 -17.12 -7.38 -1.00
N PHE A 239 -16.05 -8.17 -1.18
CA PHE A 239 -14.88 -7.78 -1.97
C PHE A 239 -14.17 -9.03 -2.47
N THR A 240 -13.79 -9.07 -3.75
CA THR A 240 -12.93 -10.13 -4.29
C THR A 240 -12.21 -9.65 -5.54
N VAL A 241 -10.98 -10.11 -5.74
CA VAL A 241 -10.27 -9.99 -7.00
C VAL A 241 -10.46 -11.28 -7.76
N ILE A 242 -11.01 -11.20 -8.97
CA ILE A 242 -11.15 -12.30 -9.91
C ILE A 242 -9.91 -12.28 -10.81
N ASP A 243 -9.04 -13.28 -10.65
CA ASP A 243 -7.73 -13.32 -11.32
C ASP A 243 -7.79 -13.93 -12.73
N ARG A 244 -8.79 -14.78 -13.03
CA ARG A 244 -8.96 -15.43 -14.34
C ARG A 244 -10.42 -15.92 -14.53
N PRO A 245 -10.85 -16.29 -15.76
CA PRO A 245 -12.19 -16.84 -15.96
C PRO A 245 -12.35 -18.21 -15.29
N PHE A 246 -13.54 -18.48 -14.75
CA PHE A 246 -13.96 -19.79 -14.27
C PHE A 246 -15.46 -20.00 -14.50
N ASN A 247 -15.97 -21.20 -14.18
CA ASN A 247 -17.34 -21.63 -14.50
C ASN A 247 -18.42 -20.98 -13.62
N CYS A 248 -18.41 -19.67 -13.49
CA CYS A 248 -19.49 -18.87 -12.91
C CYS A 248 -19.75 -17.65 -13.81
N SER A 249 -21.02 -17.37 -14.10
CA SER A 249 -21.40 -16.25 -14.97
C SER A 249 -20.91 -14.90 -14.45
N TYR A 250 -20.80 -14.76 -13.12
CA TYR A 250 -20.27 -13.56 -12.50
C TYR A 250 -18.77 -13.34 -12.68
N ALA A 251 -18.02 -14.34 -13.16
CA ALA A 251 -16.57 -14.30 -13.30
C ALA A 251 -16.11 -14.19 -14.76
N ASN A 252 -17.03 -14.00 -15.71
CA ASN A 252 -16.71 -13.86 -17.13
C ASN A 252 -16.57 -12.38 -17.51
N PHE A 253 -15.33 -11.94 -17.73
CA PHE A 253 -14.95 -10.55 -18.02
C PHE A 253 -14.09 -10.48 -19.28
N SER A 254 -14.10 -9.33 -19.96
CA SER A 254 -13.25 -9.08 -21.13
C SER A 254 -11.75 -8.97 -20.77
N HIS A 255 -11.44 -8.61 -19.52
CA HIS A 255 -10.08 -8.47 -19.01
C HIS A 255 -9.99 -8.96 -17.56
N TYR A 256 -8.80 -9.44 -17.19
CA TYR A 256 -8.45 -9.90 -15.85
C TYR A 256 -7.12 -9.29 -15.43
N PRO A 257 -6.93 -8.97 -14.13
CA PRO A 257 -7.87 -9.20 -13.04
C PRO A 257 -9.04 -8.21 -13.04
N ALA A 258 -10.19 -8.66 -12.51
CA ALA A 258 -11.38 -7.83 -12.28
C ALA A 258 -11.63 -7.72 -10.77
N ILE A 259 -11.96 -6.53 -10.27
CA ILE A 259 -12.20 -6.30 -8.84
C ILE A 259 -13.70 -6.14 -8.61
N LEU A 260 -14.28 -7.06 -7.85
CA LEU A 260 -15.68 -7.03 -7.45
C LEU A 260 -15.84 -6.47 -6.06
N TYR A 261 -16.92 -5.70 -5.87
CA TYR A 261 -17.36 -5.27 -4.56
C TYR A 261 -18.89 -5.22 -4.45
N ALA A 262 -19.39 -5.34 -3.22
CA ALA A 262 -20.79 -5.09 -2.93
C ALA A 262 -21.06 -3.58 -2.86
N ASN A 263 -21.94 -3.08 -3.72
CA ASN A 263 -22.30 -1.66 -3.79
C ASN A 263 -23.37 -1.23 -2.78
N SER A 264 -23.94 -2.18 -2.04
CA SER A 264 -24.86 -1.95 -0.93
C SER A 264 -24.11 -1.94 0.41
N LYS A 265 -24.84 -1.73 1.51
CA LYS A 265 -24.29 -1.86 2.87
C LYS A 265 -24.14 -3.31 3.33
N THR A 266 -24.55 -4.28 2.52
CA THR A 266 -24.55 -5.71 2.85
C THR A 266 -23.77 -6.52 1.83
N GLN A 267 -23.51 -7.79 2.09
CA GLN A 267 -23.00 -8.69 1.05
C GLN A 267 -23.95 -8.76 -0.15
N THR A 268 -23.41 -9.04 -1.32
CA THR A 268 -24.19 -9.32 -2.53
C THR A 268 -23.93 -10.74 -3.01
N TYR A 269 -24.96 -11.40 -3.53
CA TYR A 269 -24.78 -12.55 -4.39
C TYR A 269 -24.15 -12.10 -5.71
N TRP A 270 -23.05 -12.72 -6.11
CA TRP A 270 -22.27 -12.24 -7.26
C TRP A 270 -23.01 -12.39 -8.60
N ASN A 271 -23.90 -13.39 -8.68
CA ASN A 271 -24.80 -13.60 -9.81
C ASN A 271 -25.94 -12.57 -9.91
N GLN A 272 -26.24 -11.83 -8.84
CA GLN A 272 -27.44 -10.97 -8.76
C GLN A 272 -27.13 -9.47 -8.69
N GLY A 273 -26.01 -9.05 -8.10
CA GLY A 273 -25.81 -7.64 -7.72
C GLY A 273 -24.37 -7.16 -7.56
N LYS A 274 -23.44 -7.66 -8.39
CA LYS A 274 -22.02 -7.23 -8.34
C LYS A 274 -21.81 -5.82 -8.89
N SER A 275 -20.80 -5.11 -8.35
CA SER A 275 -20.22 -3.94 -8.98
C SER A 275 -18.73 -4.12 -9.24
N LEU A 276 -18.26 -3.51 -10.31
CA LEU A 276 -16.85 -3.54 -10.73
C LEU A 276 -16.12 -2.27 -10.30
N ILE A 277 -14.90 -2.44 -9.82
CA ILE A 277 -13.92 -1.35 -9.76
C ILE A 277 -13.13 -1.39 -11.08
N SER A 278 -13.55 -0.57 -12.03
CA SER A 278 -12.92 -0.38 -13.34
C SER A 278 -12.90 1.11 -13.68
N PRO A 279 -11.98 1.59 -14.55
CA PRO A 279 -12.25 2.81 -15.29
C PRO A 279 -13.50 2.56 -16.14
N ASP A 280 -14.35 3.57 -16.25
CA ASP A 280 -15.61 3.50 -17.01
C ASP A 280 -15.42 3.03 -18.46
#